data_AF-A0A9E2PCT4-F1
#
_entry.id   AF-A0A9E2PCT4-F1
#
_cell.length_a   1.000
_cell.length_b   1.000
_cell.length_c   1.000
_cell.angle_alpha   90.00
_cell.angle_beta   90.00
_cell.angle_gamma   90.00
#
_symmetry.space_group_name_H-M   'P 1'
#
loop_
_entity.id
_entity.type
_entity.pdbx_description
1 polymer ?
#
loop_
_entity_poly.entity_id
_entity_poly.type
_entity_poly.pdbx_seq_one_letter_code
_entity_poly.pdbx_strand_id
1 'polypeptide(L)'
;MLHVNNISKAFATGRRRIKVLKDISFYVEKGEIVALKGKSGSGKTTLLNCCCGLESPDSGKVICSGIDLKTLSAGQLSRFLRTKTGFVFQQGNLLSYLTVSENISFPLH
;
A
#
# COMPACT_ATOMS: atom_id res chain seq x y z
N MET A 1 8.52 11.07 -2.88
CA MET A 1 7.36 11.94 -2.62
C MET A 1 6.09 11.12 -2.82
N LEU A 2 5.22 11.10 -1.82
CA LEU A 2 3.94 10.41 -1.80
C LEU A 2 2.86 11.44 -1.47
N HIS A 3 1.79 11.50 -2.26
CA HIS A 3 0.62 12.31 -1.98
C HIS A 3 -0.60 11.42 -1.89
N VAL A 4 -1.29 11.52 -0.76
CA VAL A 4 -2.57 10.86 -0.51
C VAL A 4 -3.61 11.96 -0.45
N ASN A 5 -4.63 11.88 -1.31
CA ASN A 5 -5.63 12.93 -1.45
C ASN A 5 -7.05 12.37 -1.32
N ASN A 6 -7.70 12.72 -0.20
CA ASN A 6 -9.08 12.40 0.17
C ASN A 6 -9.45 10.94 -0.07
N ILE A 7 -8.56 10.03 0.34
CA ILE A 7 -8.82 8.61 0.12
C ILE A 7 -9.83 8.07 1.14
N SER A 8 -10.81 7.33 0.62
CA SER A 8 -11.77 6.59 1.42
C SER A 8 -11.81 5.13 0.96
N LYS A 9 -12.03 4.21 1.89
CA LYS A 9 -12.11 2.77 1.60
C LYS A 9 -13.08 2.11 2.56
N ALA A 10 -13.97 1.30 2.01
CA ALA A 10 -14.88 0.49 2.79
C ALA A 10 -14.88 -0.96 2.32
N PHE A 11 -15.10 -1.88 3.25
CA PHE A 11 -15.23 -3.31 2.95
C PHE A 11 -16.64 -3.78 3.28
N ALA A 12 -17.17 -4.70 2.48
CA ALA A 12 -18.42 -5.37 2.76
C ALA A 12 -18.19 -6.51 3.76
N THR A 13 -19.04 -6.61 4.78
CA THR A 13 -19.10 -7.76 5.69
C THR A 13 -20.56 -8.19 5.83
N GLY A 14 -20.92 -9.28 5.16
CA GLY A 14 -22.32 -9.69 5.00
C GLY A 14 -23.17 -8.55 4.40
N ARG A 15 -24.17 -8.09 5.15
CA ARG A 15 -25.07 -6.99 4.74
C ARG A 15 -24.57 -5.59 5.13
N ARG A 16 -23.44 -5.46 5.84
CA ARG A 16 -22.92 -4.18 6.34
C ARG A 16 -21.73 -3.71 5.51
N ARG A 17 -21.60 -2.39 5.34
CA ARG A 17 -20.42 -1.75 4.74
C ARG A 17 -19.64 -1.00 5.82
N ILE A 18 -18.42 -1.44 6.10
CA ILE A 18 -17.56 -0.85 7.11
C ILE A 18 -16.60 0.12 6.44
N LYS A 19 -16.73 1.42 6.70
CA LYS A 19 -15.76 2.44 6.27
C LYS A 19 -14.51 2.35 7.14
N VAL A 20 -13.39 1.93 6.54
CA VAL A 20 -12.09 1.77 7.19
C VAL A 20 -11.25 3.03 7.05
N LEU A 21 -11.17 3.62 5.84
CA LEU A 21 -10.53 4.91 5.61
C LEU A 21 -11.61 5.96 5.31
N LYS A 22 -11.45 7.16 5.87
CA LYS A 22 -12.42 8.25 5.81
C LYS A 22 -11.69 9.56 5.47
N ASP A 23 -11.72 9.90 4.18
CA ASP A 23 -11.24 11.17 3.61
C ASP A 23 -9.84 11.58 4.09
N ILE A 24 -8.91 10.62 4.03
CA ILE A 24 -7.54 10.81 4.50
C ILE A 24 -6.73 11.58 3.45
N SER A 25 -6.07 12.65 3.89
CA SER A 25 -5.12 13.43 3.08
C SER A 25 -3.83 13.68 3.84
N PHE A 26 -2.70 13.45 3.19
CA PHE A 26 -1.37 13.82 3.67
C PHE A 26 -0.36 13.74 2.53
N TYR A 27 0.81 14.32 2.73
CA TYR A 27 1.96 14.17 1.84
C TYR A 27 3.17 13.72 2.65
N VAL A 28 4.08 13.02 1.98
CA VAL A 28 5.36 12.59 2.53
C VAL A 28 6.45 12.96 1.53
N GLU A 29 7.44 13.70 2.02
CA GLU A 29 8.54 14.20 1.20
C GLU A 29 9.51 13.08 0.81
N LYS A 30 10.30 13.31 -0.25
CA LYS A 30 11.35 12.36 -0.62
C LYS A 30 12.42 12.32 0.49
N GLY A 31 12.68 11.13 1.04
CA GLY A 31 13.67 10.94 2.10
C GLY A 31 13.11 11.10 3.52
N GLU A 32 11.84 11.47 3.65
CA GLU A 32 11.18 11.57 4.95
C GLU A 32 10.84 10.18 5.50
N ILE A 33 11.01 10.01 6.82
CA ILE A 33 10.62 8.81 7.56
C ILE A 33 9.40 9.15 8.40
N VAL A 34 8.28 8.47 8.13
CA VAL A 34 7.00 8.72 8.78
C VAL A 34 6.56 7.49 9.58
N ALA A 35 6.11 7.72 10.81
CA ALA A 35 5.54 6.67 11.65
C ALA A 35 4.02 6.80 11.72
N LEU A 36 3.30 5.74 11.34
CA LEU A 36 1.85 5.65 11.45
C LEU A 36 1.44 4.89 12.71
N LYS A 37 0.94 5.60 13.73
CA LYS A 37 0.51 5.03 15.01
C LYS A 37 -1.02 5.00 15.13
N GLY A 38 -1.57 3.97 15.77
CA GLY A 38 -3.01 3.86 16.03
C GLY A 38 -3.41 2.50 16.59
N LYS A 39 -4.60 2.40 17.19
CA LYS A 39 -5.15 1.16 17.78
C LYS A 39 -5.28 0.05 16.74
N SER A 40 -5.29 -1.21 17.17
CA SER A 40 -5.60 -2.33 16.26
C SER A 40 -6.97 -2.10 15.59
N GLY A 41 -7.09 -2.44 14.31
CA GLY A 41 -8.31 -2.22 13.53
C GLY A 41 -8.55 -0.78 13.05
N SER A 42 -7.67 0.19 13.35
CA SER A 42 -7.86 1.59 12.92
C SER A 42 -7.62 1.87 11.43
N GLY A 43 -7.40 0.85 10.61
CA GLY A 43 -7.18 0.98 9.16
C GLY A 43 -5.73 1.23 8.72
N LYS A 44 -4.73 1.11 9.60
CA LYS A 44 -3.31 1.35 9.26
C LYS A 44 -2.80 0.49 8.10
N THR A 45 -3.03 -0.83 8.19
CA THR A 45 -2.61 -1.77 7.15
C THR A 45 -3.34 -1.47 5.84
N THR A 46 -4.63 -1.14 5.89
CA THR A 46 -5.40 -0.71 4.71
C THR A 46 -4.80 0.56 4.10
N LEU A 47 -4.44 1.54 4.92
CA LEU A 47 -3.81 2.77 4.45
C LEU A 47 -2.46 2.49 3.77
N LEU A 48 -1.60 1.69 4.40
CA LEU A 48 -0.31 1.29 3.81
C LEU A 48 -0.50 0.54 2.50
N ASN A 49 -1.45 -0.39 2.43
CA ASN A 49 -1.76 -1.12 1.19
C ASN A 49 -2.23 -0.17 0.07
N CYS A 50 -3.06 0.83 0.39
CA CYS A 50 -3.45 1.87 -0.57
C CYS A 50 -2.25 2.70 -1.04
N CYS A 51 -1.37 3.12 -0.12
CA CYS A 51 -0.17 3.87 -0.45
C CYS A 51 0.80 3.10 -1.36
N CYS A 52 0.88 1.78 -1.17
CA CYS A 52 1.71 0.90 -2.00
C CYS A 52 1.04 0.53 -3.33
N GLY A 53 -0.28 0.72 -3.48
CA GLY A 53 -1.02 0.25 -4.65
C GLY A 53 -1.39 -1.24 -4.61
N LEU A 54 -1.28 -1.88 -3.44
CA LEU A 54 -1.76 -3.26 -3.22
C LEU A 54 -3.29 -3.31 -3.06
N GLU A 55 -3.89 -2.19 -2.65
CA GLU A 55 -5.33 -2.00 -2.52
C GLU A 55 -5.72 -0.71 -3.24
N SER A 56 -6.83 -0.72 -3.98
CA SER A 56 -7.34 0.51 -4.59
C SER A 56 -8.32 1.20 -3.65
N PRO A 57 -8.19 2.52 -3.38
CA PRO A 57 -9.19 3.25 -2.62
C PRO A 57 -10.52 3.34 -3.40
N ASP A 58 -11.64 3.40 -2.68
CA ASP A 58 -12.97 3.56 -3.30
C ASP A 58 -13.12 4.95 -3.93
N SER A 59 -12.51 5.97 -3.30
CA SER A 59 -12.47 7.36 -3.77
C SER A 59 -11.14 8.02 -3.43
N GLY A 60 -10.89 9.18 -4.03
CA GLY A 60 -9.60 9.87 -3.90
C GLY A 60 -8.52 9.25 -4.78
N LYS A 61 -7.27 9.68 -4.56
CA LYS A 61 -6.11 9.19 -5.31
C LYS A 61 -4.85 9.14 -4.48
N VAL A 62 -3.97 8.22 -4.87
CA VAL A 62 -2.62 8.06 -4.33
C VAL A 62 -1.65 8.34 -5.46
N ILE A 63 -0.78 9.33 -5.28
CA ILE A 63 0.25 9.70 -6.24
C ILE A 63 1.60 9.40 -5.62
N CYS A 64 2.35 8.47 -6.21
CA CYS A 64 3.69 8.12 -5.73
C CYS A 64 4.72 8.39 -6.82
N SER A 65 5.77 9.15 -6.48
CA SER A 65 6.79 9.59 -7.43
C SER A 65 6.21 10.28 -8.67
N GLY A 66 5.16 11.08 -8.49
CA GLY A 66 4.47 11.82 -9.56
C GLY A 66 3.46 11.01 -10.38
N ILE A 67 3.28 9.71 -10.07
CA ILE A 67 2.38 8.81 -10.82
C ILE A 67 1.13 8.52 -9.99
N ASP A 68 -0.05 8.79 -10.55
CA ASP A 68 -1.32 8.36 -9.97
C ASP A 68 -1.50 6.84 -10.14
N LEU A 69 -1.48 6.11 -9.02
CA LEU A 69 -1.51 4.64 -9.03
C LEU A 69 -2.80 4.09 -9.65
N LYS A 70 -3.91 4.84 -9.60
CA LYS A 70 -5.21 4.41 -10.16
C LYS A 70 -5.23 4.40 -11.69
N THR A 71 -4.32 5.15 -12.33
CA THR A 71 -4.24 5.24 -13.80
C THR A 71 -3.40 4.12 -14.42
N LEU A 72 -2.70 3.34 -13.60
CA LEU A 72 -1.84 2.26 -14.06
C LEU A 72 -2.68 1.01 -14.38
N SER A 73 -2.40 0.39 -15.53
CA SER A 73 -2.88 -0.97 -15.79
C SER A 73 -2.25 -1.95 -14.79
N ALA A 74 -2.83 -3.15 -14.66
CA ALA A 74 -2.30 -4.17 -13.75
C ALA A 74 -0.81 -4.49 -14.01
N GLY A 75 -0.39 -4.53 -15.28
CA GLY A 75 1.02 -4.75 -15.65
C GLY A 75 1.93 -3.58 -15.29
N GLN A 76 1.45 -2.35 -15.50
CA GLN A 76 2.19 -1.14 -15.12
C GLN A 76 2.32 -1.01 -13.60
N LEU A 77 1.25 -1.31 -12.86
CA LEU A 77 1.24 -1.33 -11.40
C LEU A 77 2.20 -2.39 -10.85
N SER A 78 2.21 -3.58 -11.43
CA SER A 78 3.17 -4.64 -11.06
C SER A 78 4.62 -4.21 -11.28
N ARG A 79 4.91 -3.52 -12.39
CA ARG A 79 6.25 -2.96 -12.65
C ARG A 79 6.60 -1.84 -11.69
N PHE A 80 5.64 -0.98 -11.37
CA PHE A 80 5.80 0.09 -10.40
C PHE A 80 6.15 -0.48 -9.03
N LEU A 81 5.36 -1.44 -8.55
CA LEU A 81 5.60 -2.15 -7.28
C LEU A 81 7.01 -2.74 -7.23
N ARG A 82 7.45 -3.45 -8.27
CA ARG A 82 8.80 -4.06 -8.33
C ARG A 82 9.96 -3.05 -8.28
N THR A 83 9.76 -1.83 -8.78
CA THR A 83 10.88 -0.89 -9.03
C THR A 83 10.86 0.35 -8.15
N LYS A 84 9.73 0.66 -7.52
CA LYS A 84 9.53 1.90 -6.75
C LYS A 84 9.04 1.65 -5.32
N THR A 85 8.61 0.43 -5.00
CA THR A 85 8.02 0.11 -3.70
C THR A 85 8.71 -1.11 -3.09
N GLY A 86 9.10 -1.00 -1.82
CA GLY A 86 9.45 -2.16 -0.99
C GLY A 86 8.36 -2.38 0.05
N PHE A 87 8.10 -3.64 0.39
CA PHE A 87 7.13 -3.97 1.44
C PHE A 87 7.72 -4.98 2.41
N VAL A 88 7.58 -4.70 3.70
CA VAL A 88 7.95 -5.62 4.78
C VAL A 88 6.68 -5.92 5.58
N PHE A 89 6.30 -7.19 5.62
CA PHE A 89 5.10 -7.64 6.32
C PHE A 89 5.34 -7.72 7.82
N GLN A 90 4.28 -7.53 8.62
CA GLN A 90 4.34 -7.69 10.07
C GLN A 90 4.64 -9.14 10.50
N GLN A 91 4.15 -10.11 9.71
CA GLN A 91 4.47 -11.52 9.86
C GLN A 91 5.45 -11.89 8.75
N GLY A 92 6.49 -12.67 9.07
CA GLY A 92 7.53 -13.06 8.12
C GLY A 92 6.93 -13.89 6.98
N ASN A 93 6.59 -13.25 5.87
CA ASN A 93 6.04 -13.88 4.68
C ASN A 93 7.16 -14.47 3.81
N LEU A 94 8.03 -15.26 4.45
CA LEU A 94 9.17 -15.93 3.83
C LEU A 94 8.73 -17.27 3.27
N LEU A 95 9.27 -17.63 2.11
CA LEU A 95 9.12 -18.95 1.52
C LEU A 95 10.01 -19.91 2.29
N SER A 96 9.38 -20.73 3.15
CA SER A 96 10.08 -21.60 4.13
C SER A 96 10.95 -22.68 3.48
N TYR A 97 10.69 -23.01 2.22
CA TYR A 97 11.47 -23.96 1.42
C TYR A 97 12.64 -23.31 0.67
N LEU A 98 12.81 -21.99 0.79
CA LEU A 98 13.91 -21.24 0.22
C LEU A 98 14.88 -20.79 1.32
N THR A 99 16.16 -20.72 0.97
CA THR A 99 17.20 -20.08 1.78
C THR A 99 16.96 -18.57 1.91
N VAL A 100 17.70 -17.92 2.81
CA VAL A 100 17.68 -16.47 2.96
C VAL A 100 18.05 -15.76 1.65
N SER A 101 19.11 -16.22 0.98
CA SER A 101 19.56 -15.62 -0.28
C SER A 101 18.50 -15.76 -1.37
N GLU A 102 17.83 -16.91 -1.46
CA GLU A 102 16.77 -17.15 -2.44
C GLU A 102 15.51 -16.31 -2.16
N ASN A 103 15.14 -16.12 -0.89
CA ASN A 103 14.04 -15.20 -0.54
C ASN A 103 14.37 -13.75 -0.93
N ILE A 104 15.62 -13.31 -0.76
CA ILE A 104 16.08 -11.97 -1.14
C ILE A 104 16.12 -11.80 -2.66
N SER A 105 16.54 -12.83 -3.40
CA SER A 105 16.64 -12.78 -4.86
C SER A 105 15.30 -13.02 -5.57
N PHE A 106 14.33 -13.67 -4.92
CA PHE A 106 13.02 -13.98 -5.50
C PHE A 106 12.33 -12.78 -6.21
N PRO A 107 12.21 -11.59 -5.60
CA PRO A 107 11.59 -10.44 -6.27
C PRO A 107 12.46 -9.78 -7.37
N LEU A 108 13.72 -10.21 -7.53
CA LEU A 108 14.63 -9.71 -8.57
C LEU A 108 14.45 -10.45 -9.92
N HIS A 109 13.74 -11.58 -9.91
CA HIS A 109 13.38 -12.37 -11.09
C HIS A 109 11.95 -12.06 -11.55
#